data_AF-A0A7C1M2L9-F1
#
_entry.id   AF-A0A7C1M2L9-F1
#
_cell.length_a   1.000
_cell.length_b   1.000
_cell.length_c   1.000
_cell.angle_alpha   90.00
_cell.angle_beta   90.00
_cell.angle_gamma   90.00
#
_symmetry.space_group_name_H-M   'P 1'
#
loop_
_entity.id
_entity.type
_entity.pdbx_description
1 polymer ?
#
loop_
_entity_poly.entity_id
_entity_poly.type
_entity_poly.pdbx_seq_one_letter_code
_entity_poly.pdbx_strand_id
1 'polypeptide(L)'
;MAQITKVILSGSTNGRQIKVVATATAGTTIHTAHATATDEVWLWAVNSDSTDRKLTIEFGGVTSPDDLIEVTVPAEDGYYAVVPGLPATGSVVIRAFAATANVILIHGFVNRVT
;
A
#
# COMPACT_ATOMS: atom_id res chain seq x y z
N MET A 1 -11.41 -25.09 -9.56
CA MET A 1 -11.80 -23.66 -9.47
C MET A 1 -10.77 -22.99 -8.58
N ALA A 2 -10.27 -21.81 -8.95
CA ALA A 2 -9.30 -21.10 -8.12
C ALA A 2 -9.96 -20.71 -6.78
N GLN A 3 -9.25 -20.90 -5.67
CA GLN A 3 -9.74 -20.50 -4.36
C GLN A 3 -9.31 -19.06 -4.09
N ILE A 4 -10.25 -18.20 -3.71
CA ILE A 4 -9.96 -16.81 -3.33
C ILE A 4 -10.10 -16.68 -1.81
N THR A 5 -9.02 -16.30 -1.15
CA THR A 5 -9.00 -16.05 0.31
C THR A 5 -8.65 -14.60 0.57
N LYS A 6 -9.46 -13.89 1.35
CA LYS A 6 -9.13 -12.52 1.77
C LYS A 6 -8.12 -12.55 2.92
N VAL A 7 -7.00 -11.87 2.76
CA VAL A 7 -5.91 -11.84 3.73
C VAL A 7 -5.57 -10.40 4.10
N ILE A 8 -5.27 -10.16 5.37
CA ILE A 8 -4.80 -8.85 5.84
C ILE A 8 -3.45 -8.50 5.21
N LEU A 9 -3.15 -7.20 5.10
CA LEU A 9 -1.84 -6.76 4.65
C LEU A 9 -0.76 -7.26 5.63
N SER A 10 0.38 -7.74 5.15
CA SER A 10 1.39 -8.36 6.02
C SER A 10 2.13 -7.34 6.89
N GLY A 11 2.15 -6.06 6.50
CA GLY A 11 2.65 -4.97 7.34
C GLY A 11 1.64 -4.51 8.39
N SER A 12 0.41 -5.02 8.37
CA SER A 12 -0.64 -4.65 9.32
C SER A 12 -0.56 -5.46 10.61
N THR A 13 -0.75 -4.80 11.75
CA THR A 13 -0.97 -5.47 13.02
C THR A 13 -2.45 -5.77 13.19
N ASN A 14 -2.85 -7.04 12.97
CA ASN A 14 -4.22 -7.52 13.19
C ASN A 14 -5.29 -6.71 12.43
N GLY A 15 -5.01 -6.28 11.19
CA GLY A 15 -5.93 -5.51 10.36
C GLY A 15 -6.01 -4.01 10.69
N ARG A 16 -5.17 -3.50 11.58
CA ARG A 16 -5.07 -2.05 11.83
C ARG A 16 -4.43 -1.31 10.64
N GLN A 17 -4.72 -0.02 10.54
CA GLN A 17 -4.07 0.85 9.56
C GLN A 17 -2.56 0.90 9.80
N ILE A 18 -1.79 1.00 8.71
CA ILE A 18 -0.34 1.11 8.70
C ILE A 18 0.01 2.58 8.55
N LYS A 19 0.62 3.18 9.57
CA LYS A 19 1.08 4.57 9.52
C LYS A 19 2.31 4.68 8.62
N VAL A 20 2.26 5.54 7.61
CA VAL A 20 3.40 5.82 6.74
C VAL A 20 4.37 6.75 7.47
N VAL A 21 5.54 6.24 7.83
CA VAL A 21 6.57 6.99 8.56
C VAL A 21 7.73 7.44 7.67
N ALA A 22 7.93 6.75 6.54
CA ALA A 22 8.99 7.06 5.59
C ALA A 22 8.63 8.29 4.75
N THR A 23 9.63 9.15 4.50
CA THR A 23 9.51 10.35 3.67
C THR A 23 10.32 10.29 2.38
N ALA A 24 10.99 9.17 2.12
CA ALA A 24 11.79 8.89 0.94
C ALA A 24 11.83 7.38 0.68
N THR A 25 12.37 7.00 -0.48
CA THR A 25 12.66 5.60 -0.83
C THR A 25 13.79 5.02 0.05
N ALA A 26 13.75 3.77 0.49
CA ALA A 26 12.61 2.84 0.40
C ALA A 26 11.55 3.15 1.48
N GLY A 27 10.29 2.94 1.14
CA GLY A 27 9.15 3.30 1.98
C GLY A 27 8.90 2.38 3.19
N THR A 28 7.87 2.74 3.96
CA THR A 28 7.26 1.89 4.99
C THR A 28 6.67 0.64 4.35
N THR A 29 6.97 -0.54 4.89
CA THR A 29 6.43 -1.80 4.34
C THR A 29 4.93 -1.90 4.58
N ILE A 30 4.16 -2.07 3.51
CA ILE A 30 2.70 -2.20 3.53
C ILE A 30 2.30 -3.68 3.41
N HIS A 31 2.85 -4.37 2.42
CA HIS A 31 2.57 -5.78 2.18
C HIS A 31 3.76 -6.47 1.50
N THR A 32 3.93 -7.76 1.77
CA THR A 32 4.85 -8.66 1.06
C THR A 32 3.98 -9.70 0.39
N ALA A 33 4.01 -9.72 -0.95
CA ALA A 33 3.20 -10.62 -1.75
C ALA A 33 3.56 -12.08 -1.46
N HIS A 34 2.62 -13.00 -1.70
CA HIS A 34 2.88 -14.42 -1.58
C HIS A 34 3.99 -14.87 -2.55
N ALA A 35 4.74 -15.91 -2.16
CA ALA A 35 5.86 -16.40 -2.96
C ALA A 35 5.41 -17.00 -4.30
N THR A 36 4.27 -17.69 -4.32
CA THR A 36 3.81 -18.47 -5.48
C THR A 36 2.36 -18.22 -5.87
N ALA A 37 1.57 -17.63 -4.98
CA ALA A 37 0.17 -17.34 -5.22
C ALA A 37 0.06 -15.89 -5.70
N THR A 38 -1.04 -15.55 -6.36
CA THR A 38 -1.28 -14.17 -6.77
C THR A 38 -2.07 -13.46 -5.69
N ASP A 39 -1.54 -12.35 -5.22
CA ASP A 39 -2.23 -11.42 -4.34
C ASP A 39 -2.78 -10.26 -5.16
N GLU A 40 -4.10 -10.15 -5.27
CA GLU A 40 -4.74 -8.94 -5.79
C GLU A 40 -4.81 -7.91 -4.66
N VAL A 41 -4.00 -6.86 -4.75
CA VAL A 41 -3.75 -5.91 -3.67
C VAL A 41 -4.69 -4.72 -3.76
N TRP A 42 -5.41 -4.47 -2.66
CA TRP A 42 -6.32 -3.34 -2.52
C TRP A 42 -5.87 -2.43 -1.39
N LEU A 43 -5.50 -1.19 -1.73
CA LEU A 43 -5.03 -0.19 -0.76
C LEU A 43 -5.87 1.08 -0.80
N TRP A 44 -6.21 1.58 0.38
CA TRP A 44 -6.77 2.90 0.60
C TRP A 44 -5.88 3.67 1.57
N ALA A 45 -5.80 4.98 1.39
CA ALA A 45 -5.07 5.89 2.26
C ALA A 45 -6.03 6.87 2.92
N VAL A 46 -5.77 7.18 4.19
CA VAL A 46 -6.39 8.27 4.96
C VAL A 46 -5.33 9.34 5.15
N ASN A 47 -5.71 10.61 4.95
CA ASN A 47 -4.86 11.76 5.25
C ASN A 47 -5.42 12.48 6.48
N SER A 48 -4.71 12.37 7.60
CA SER A 48 -5.11 13.04 8.85
C SER A 48 -4.61 14.49 8.94
N ASP A 49 -4.01 15.02 7.88
CA ASP A 49 -3.48 16.38 7.84
C ASP A 49 -4.49 17.37 7.26
N SER A 50 -4.31 18.65 7.58
CA SER A 50 -5.12 19.76 7.04
C SER A 50 -4.66 20.23 5.66
N THR A 51 -3.75 19.50 5.01
CA THR A 51 -3.23 19.81 3.67
C THR A 51 -3.12 18.55 2.83
N ASP A 52 -3.25 18.70 1.52
CA ASP A 52 -3.02 17.62 0.56
C ASP A 52 -1.61 17.03 0.72
N ARG A 53 -1.51 15.70 0.71
CA ARG A 53 -0.24 14.99 0.87
C ARG A 53 0.04 14.12 -0.34
N LYS A 54 1.22 14.32 -0.92
CA LYS A 54 1.77 13.39 -1.92
C LYS A 54 2.16 12.09 -1.22
N LEU A 55 1.58 11.00 -1.70
CA LEU A 55 1.86 9.63 -1.33
C LEU A 55 2.43 8.91 -2.55
N THR A 56 3.50 8.16 -2.33
CA THR A 56 4.11 7.32 -3.36
C THR A 56 4.09 5.88 -2.87
N ILE A 57 3.50 5.00 -3.66
CA ILE A 57 3.58 3.55 -3.48
C ILE A 57 4.73 3.02 -4.34
N GLU A 58 5.58 2.21 -3.73
CA GLU A 58 6.63 1.46 -4.40
C GLU A 58 6.11 0.03 -4.57
N PHE A 59 5.82 -0.39 -5.80
CA PHE A 59 5.13 -1.64 -6.09
C PHE A 59 6.10 -2.70 -6.60
N GLY A 60 6.70 -3.43 -5.67
CA GLY A 60 7.56 -4.59 -5.96
C GLY A 60 9.02 -4.28 -6.25
N GLY A 61 9.34 -3.03 -6.61
CA GLY A 61 10.69 -2.47 -6.66
C GLY A 61 10.73 -1.06 -6.07
N VAL A 62 11.79 -0.29 -6.34
CA VAL A 62 11.98 1.10 -5.83
C VAL A 62 12.54 2.05 -6.90
N THR A 63 12.64 1.58 -8.14
CA THR A 63 13.26 2.30 -9.27
C THR A 63 12.27 3.32 -9.83
N SER A 64 12.67 4.58 -9.90
CA SER A 64 11.85 5.63 -10.53
C SER A 64 12.15 5.72 -12.03
N PRO A 65 11.14 5.83 -12.91
CA PRO A 65 9.70 5.84 -12.63
C PRO A 65 9.05 4.45 -12.57
N ASP A 66 9.79 3.39 -12.91
CA ASP A 66 9.29 2.05 -13.22
C ASP A 66 8.41 1.43 -12.12
N ASP A 67 8.76 1.63 -10.86
CA ASP A 67 8.15 0.96 -9.70
C ASP A 67 7.25 1.91 -8.86
N LEU A 68 7.12 3.18 -9.23
CA LEU A 68 6.48 4.22 -8.41
C LEU A 68 5.07 4.54 -8.90
N ILE A 69 4.10 4.48 -8.00
CA ILE A 69 2.72 4.95 -8.20
C ILE A 69 2.53 6.17 -7.31
N GLU A 70 2.42 7.35 -7.92
CA GLU A 70 2.30 8.62 -7.19
C GLU A 70 0.85 9.11 -7.19
N VAL A 71 0.37 9.54 -6.03
CA VAL A 71 -0.97 10.09 -5.85
C VAL A 71 -0.96 11.24 -4.84
N THR A 72 -1.85 12.20 -5.04
CA THR A 72 -2.12 13.24 -4.04
C THR A 72 -3.37 12.86 -3.28
N VAL A 73 -3.23 12.56 -2.00
CA VAL A 73 -4.37 12.30 -1.10
C VAL A 73 -4.85 13.65 -0.55
N PRO A 74 -6.12 14.05 -0.78
CA PRO A 74 -6.63 15.33 -0.32
C PRO A 74 -6.54 15.49 1.20
N ALA A 75 -6.49 16.73 1.68
CA ALA A 75 -6.56 17.07 3.11
C ALA A 75 -7.78 16.43 3.78
N GLU A 76 -7.60 15.91 4.99
CA GLU A 76 -8.66 15.31 5.82
C GLU A 76 -9.48 14.20 5.15
N ASP A 77 -8.99 13.64 4.03
CA ASP A 77 -9.72 12.62 3.29
C ASP A 77 -9.67 11.27 4.00
N GLY A 78 -10.79 10.56 3.91
CA GLY A 78 -11.00 9.22 4.46
C GLY A 78 -10.34 8.16 3.57
N TYR A 79 -10.96 6.98 3.43
CA TYR A 79 -10.42 5.88 2.62
C TYR A 79 -10.38 6.22 1.12
N TYR A 80 -9.38 7.01 0.71
CA TYR A 80 -9.08 7.34 -0.68
C TYR A 80 -8.42 6.15 -1.36
N ALA A 81 -8.95 5.70 -2.50
CA ALA A 81 -8.45 4.53 -3.20
C ALA A 81 -7.10 4.83 -3.88
N VAL A 82 -6.05 4.05 -3.55
CA VAL A 82 -4.69 4.25 -4.06
C VAL A 82 -4.25 3.11 -4.98
N VAL A 83 -4.52 1.86 -4.59
CA VAL A 83 -4.22 0.68 -5.40
C VAL A 83 -5.52 -0.10 -5.62
N PRO A 84 -6.12 -0.04 -6.82
CA PRO A 84 -7.41 -0.65 -7.11
C PRO A 84 -7.25 -2.09 -7.63
N GLY A 85 -6.76 -3.00 -6.80
CA GLY A 85 -6.71 -4.43 -7.14
C GLY A 85 -5.58 -4.81 -8.11
N LEU A 86 -4.34 -4.42 -7.81
CA LEU A 86 -3.18 -4.79 -8.64
C LEU A 86 -2.63 -6.16 -8.24
N PRO A 87 -2.36 -7.07 -9.19
CA PRO A 87 -1.80 -8.39 -8.89
C PRO A 87 -0.31 -8.31 -8.52
N ALA A 88 0.09 -9.07 -7.51
CA ALA A 88 1.49 -9.24 -7.11
C ALA A 88 1.78 -10.70 -6.73
N THR A 89 3.01 -11.15 -6.99
CA THR A 89 3.50 -12.49 -6.62
C THR A 89 5.03 -12.48 -6.50
N GLY A 90 5.65 -13.59 -6.14
CA GLY A 90 7.11 -13.73 -6.12
C GLY A 90 7.79 -13.07 -4.91
N SER A 91 7.10 -12.94 -3.77
CA SER A 91 7.64 -12.32 -2.55
C SER A 91 8.05 -10.84 -2.69
N VAL A 92 7.55 -10.17 -3.72
CA VAL A 92 7.80 -8.74 -3.93
C VAL A 92 7.19 -7.92 -2.78
N VAL A 93 7.83 -6.82 -2.44
CA VAL A 93 7.42 -5.99 -1.30
C VAL A 93 6.84 -4.67 -1.80
N ILE A 94 5.65 -4.35 -1.29
CA ILE A 94 4.92 -3.12 -1.56
C ILE A 94 5.16 -2.19 -0.38
N ARG A 95 5.64 -0.99 -0.68
CA ARG A 95 6.00 0.03 0.31
C ARG A 95 5.32 1.35 0.01
N ALA A 96 5.34 2.25 0.99
CA ALA A 96 4.83 3.59 0.82
C ALA A 96 5.70 4.62 1.53
N PHE A 97 5.91 5.78 0.90
CA PHE A 97 6.43 6.97 1.56
C PHE A 97 5.57 8.18 1.19
N ALA A 98 5.55 9.19 2.05
CA ALA A 98 4.76 10.39 1.83
C ALA A 98 5.60 11.65 2.01
N ALA A 99 5.15 12.78 1.48
CA ALA A 99 5.82 14.07 1.65
C ALA A 99 5.98 14.49 3.13
N THR A 100 5.22 13.90 4.05
CA THR A 100 5.32 14.14 5.49
C THR A 100 5.03 12.85 6.24
N ALA A 101 5.84 12.56 7.26
CA ALA A 101 5.68 11.38 8.09
C ALA A 101 4.45 11.48 8.99
N ASN A 102 3.89 10.34 9.36
CA ASN A 102 2.89 10.18 10.43
C ASN A 102 1.50 10.77 10.17
N VAL A 103 1.22 11.28 8.97
CA VAL A 103 -0.08 11.87 8.60
C VAL A 103 -0.86 11.05 7.57
N ILE A 104 -0.19 10.15 6.84
CA ILE A 104 -0.86 9.17 5.98
C ILE A 104 -0.97 7.83 6.70
N LEU A 105 -2.16 7.23 6.65
CA LEU A 105 -2.41 5.88 7.13
C LEU A 105 -2.98 5.03 6.00
N ILE A 106 -2.44 3.83 5.80
CA ILE A 106 -2.89 2.90 4.75
C ILE A 106 -3.67 1.75 5.37
N HIS A 107 -4.81 1.42 4.76
CA HIS A 107 -5.60 0.23 5.07
C HIS A 107 -5.84 -0.57 3.80
N GLY A 108 -6.17 -1.85 3.96
CA GLY A 108 -6.45 -2.70 2.82
C GLY A 108 -6.46 -4.18 3.14
N PHE A 109 -6.49 -4.97 2.07
CA PHE A 109 -6.42 -6.42 2.10
C PHE A 109 -5.85 -6.90 0.77
N VAL A 110 -5.53 -8.19 0.70
CA VAL A 110 -5.30 -8.88 -0.56
C VAL A 110 -6.36 -9.96 -0.77
N ASN A 111 -6.81 -10.14 -2.00
CA ASN A 111 -7.52 -11.34 -2.39
C ASN A 111 -6.47 -12.32 -2.95
N ARG A 112 -6.11 -13.32 -2.16
CA ARG A 112 -5.14 -14.33 -2.54
C ARG A 112 -5.81 -15.41 -3.39
N VAL A 113 -5.28 -15.60 -4.59
CA VAL A 113 -5.74 -16.59 -5.56
C VAL A 113 -4.74 -17.75 -5.59
N THR A 114 -5.21 -18.95 -5.23
CA THR A 114 -4.45 -20.21 -5.21
C THR A 114 -5.07 -21.26 -6.12
#